data_AF-A0A9Q3J1L4-F1
#
_entry.id   AF-A0A9Q3J1L4-F1
#
_cell.length_a   1.000
_cell.length_b   1.000
_cell.length_c   1.000
_cell.angle_alpha   90.00
_cell.angle_beta   90.00
_cell.angle_gamma   90.00
#
_symmetry.space_group_name_H-M   'P 1'
#
loop_
_entity.id
_entity.type
_entity.pdbx_description
1 polymer ?
#
loop_
_entity_poly.entity_id
_entity_poly.type
_entity_poly.pdbx_seq_one_letter_code
_entity_poly.pdbx_strand_id
1 'polypeptide(L)'
;MNWHHSSPTSNNQSNTLPYPRRPKALLTSSKDSPCTFKAALSTPQVDIWRKAINKELSTMENYVWDFVEINPSPKLVVTKWVFKTKKDRNRIVTEHKAHVCA
;
A
#
# COMPACT_ATOMS: atom_id res chain seq x y z
N MET A 1 -27.23 -39.69 14.65
CA MET A 1 -25.98 -39.40 13.89
C MET A 1 -25.09 -38.55 14.77
N ASN A 2 -24.00 -39.13 15.25
CA ASN A 2 -23.11 -38.55 16.25
C ASN A 2 -22.04 -37.68 15.58
N TRP A 3 -21.83 -36.46 16.07
CA TRP A 3 -20.63 -35.68 15.79
C TRP A 3 -19.79 -35.61 17.07
N HIS A 4 -18.70 -36.39 17.11
CA HIS A 4 -17.68 -36.27 18.15
C HIS A 4 -16.63 -35.23 17.76
N HIS A 5 -16.15 -34.55 18.80
CA HIS A 5 -15.26 -33.39 18.89
C HIS A 5 -13.95 -33.45 18.09
N SER A 6 -13.43 -32.28 17.72
CA SER A 6 -12.11 -31.79 18.18
C SER A 6 -11.86 -30.35 17.70
N SER A 7 -11.63 -29.43 18.64
CA SER A 7 -10.91 -28.19 18.36
C SER A 7 -9.40 -28.47 18.33
N PRO A 8 -8.61 -27.77 17.51
CA PRO A 8 -7.24 -27.50 17.88
C PRO A 8 -7.02 -26.00 17.99
N THR A 9 -6.73 -25.58 19.23
CA THR A 9 -5.89 -24.42 19.52
C THR A 9 -4.55 -24.57 18.78
N SER A 10 -4.24 -23.63 17.89
CA SER A 10 -2.86 -23.37 17.47
C SER A 10 -2.70 -21.87 17.26
N ASN A 11 -2.15 -21.25 18.30
CA ASN A 11 -1.50 -19.96 18.25
C ASN A 11 -0.28 -20.10 17.33
N ASN A 12 -0.25 -19.42 16.18
CA ASN A 12 1.00 -19.22 15.47
C ASN A 12 1.01 -17.90 14.69
N GLN A 13 1.86 -16.99 15.16
CA GLN A 13 2.19 -15.69 14.58
C GLN A 13 2.84 -15.85 13.21
N SER A 14 2.05 -16.12 12.16
CA SER A 14 2.56 -16.02 10.79
C SER A 14 1.46 -15.54 9.86
N ASN A 15 1.47 -14.24 9.56
CA ASN A 15 0.59 -13.60 8.57
C ASN A 15 0.92 -14.00 7.11
N THR A 16 1.66 -15.08 6.92
CA THR A 16 2.03 -15.62 5.61
C THR A 16 0.93 -16.53 5.10
N LEU A 17 0.09 -15.99 4.22
CA LEU A 17 -0.90 -16.76 3.49
C LEU A 17 -0.22 -17.95 2.75
N PRO A 18 -0.81 -19.16 2.77
CA PRO A 18 -0.22 -20.39 2.24
C PRO A 18 -0.28 -20.51 0.71
N TYR A 19 -0.76 -19.48 0.02
CA TYR A 19 -0.89 -19.50 -1.43
C TYR A 19 0.47 -19.20 -2.09
N PRO A 20 0.81 -19.87 -3.21
CA PRO A 20 1.99 -19.52 -3.98
C PRO A 20 1.94 -18.03 -4.28
N ARG A 21 2.97 -17.29 -3.85
CA ARG A 21 3.09 -15.86 -4.15
C ARG A 21 2.91 -15.73 -5.66
N ARG A 22 1.82 -15.08 -6.09
CA ARG A 22 1.59 -14.78 -7.51
C ARG A 22 2.90 -14.23 -8.07
N PRO A 23 3.33 -14.63 -9.28
CA PRO A 23 4.48 -14.01 -9.93
C PRO A 23 4.30 -12.51 -9.80
N LYS A 24 5.37 -11.79 -9.41
CA LYS A 24 5.35 -10.33 -9.13
C LYS A 24 4.44 -9.71 -10.18
N ALA A 25 3.23 -9.32 -9.77
CA ALA A 25 2.34 -8.64 -10.67
C ALA A 25 3.16 -7.47 -11.17
N LEU A 26 3.48 -7.47 -12.47
CA LEU A 26 3.99 -6.29 -13.15
C LEU A 26 3.13 -5.17 -12.60
N LEU A 27 3.75 -4.18 -11.96
CA LEU A 27 3.06 -2.99 -11.53
C LEU A 27 2.49 -2.44 -12.84
N THR A 28 1.27 -2.84 -13.20
CA THR A 28 0.73 -2.58 -14.52
C THR A 28 0.61 -1.09 -14.51
N SER A 29 1.51 -0.43 -15.25
CA SER A 29 1.42 0.98 -15.58
C SER A 29 0.10 1.14 -16.31
N SER A 30 -0.98 1.25 -15.55
CA SER A 30 -2.22 1.79 -16.08
C SER A 30 -1.80 3.19 -16.51
N LYS A 31 -1.95 3.54 -17.79
CA LYS A 31 -1.62 4.89 -18.32
C LYS A 31 -2.13 6.02 -17.43
N ASP A 32 -3.16 5.75 -16.63
CA ASP A 32 -3.88 6.69 -15.79
C ASP A 32 -3.38 6.81 -14.34
N SER A 33 -2.36 6.04 -13.95
CA SER A 33 -1.77 6.14 -12.60
C SER A 33 -0.28 6.48 -12.68
N PRO A 34 0.20 7.48 -11.93
CA PRO A 34 1.61 7.83 -11.91
C PRO A 34 2.44 6.71 -11.28
N CYS A 35 3.61 6.43 -11.84
CA CYS A 35 4.49 5.39 -11.29
C CYS A 35 5.38 5.89 -10.14
N THR A 36 5.52 7.21 -9.99
CA THR A 36 6.41 7.82 -9.00
C THR A 36 5.78 9.06 -8.38
N PHE A 37 6.26 9.46 -7.21
CA PHE A 37 5.82 10.67 -6.52
C PHE A 37 5.99 11.91 -7.40
N LYS A 38 7.16 12.05 -8.04
CA LYS A 38 7.43 13.15 -8.97
C LYS A 38 6.44 13.14 -10.14
N ALA A 39 6.18 11.97 -10.74
CA ALA A 39 5.21 11.86 -11.82
C ALA A 39 3.80 12.25 -11.36
N ALA A 40 3.39 11.87 -10.14
CA ALA A 40 2.09 12.23 -9.58
C ALA A 40 1.92 13.75 -9.46
N LEU A 41 2.97 14.43 -9.01
CA LEU A 41 2.98 15.89 -8.87
C LEU A 41 3.10 16.64 -10.20
N SER A 42 3.53 15.98 -11.27
CA SER A 42 3.58 16.54 -12.62
C SER A 42 2.30 16.30 -13.42
N THR A 43 1.29 15.63 -12.86
CA THR A 43 0.00 15.44 -13.53
C THR A 43 -0.91 16.67 -13.40
N PRO A 44 -1.83 16.90 -14.35
CA PRO A 44 -2.89 17.91 -14.19
C PRO A 44 -3.77 17.69 -12.95
N GLN A 45 -3.84 16.45 -12.45
CA GLN A 45 -4.59 16.06 -11.25
C GLN A 45 -3.76 16.15 -9.96
N VAL A 46 -2.68 16.95 -9.96
CA VAL A 46 -1.74 17.10 -8.83
C VAL A 46 -2.43 17.33 -7.49
N ASP A 47 -3.49 18.13 -7.43
CA ASP A 47 -4.18 18.42 -6.17
C ASP A 47 -4.86 17.19 -5.59
N ILE A 48 -5.38 16.30 -6.44
CA ILE A 48 -6.01 15.06 -5.99
C ILE A 48 -4.95 14.07 -5.49
N TRP A 49 -3.82 13.97 -6.19
CA TRP A 49 -2.70 13.15 -5.74
C TRP A 49 -2.09 13.67 -4.44
N ARG A 50 -1.95 14.99 -4.29
CA ARG A 50 -1.47 15.62 -3.05
C ARG A 50 -2.41 15.32 -1.88
N LYS A 51 -3.73 15.39 -2.08
CA LYS A 51 -4.71 14.97 -1.07
C LYS A 51 -4.56 13.49 -0.70
N ALA A 52 -4.36 12.61 -1.68
CA ALA A 52 -4.16 11.18 -1.41
C ALA A 52 -2.86 10.90 -0.64
N ILE A 53 -1.77 11.57 -1.00
CA ILE A 53 -0.46 11.50 -0.32
C ILE A 53 -0.60 11.98 1.13
N ASN A 54 -1.18 13.17 1.33
CA ASN A 54 -1.31 13.76 2.67
C ASN A 54 -2.19 12.90 3.57
N LYS A 55 -3.25 12.29 3.02
CA LYS A 55 -4.11 11.35 3.76
C LYS A 55 -3.33 10.12 4.23
N GLU A 56 -2.45 9.57 3.39
CA GLU A 56 -1.61 8.44 3.78
C GLU A 56 -0.60 8.86 4.85
N LEU A 57 0.10 9.99 4.65
CA LEU A 57 1.08 10.51 5.62
C LEU A 57 0.46 10.80 6.98
N SER A 58 -0.72 11.45 7.01
CA SER A 58 -1.42 11.74 8.27
C SER A 58 -1.90 10.46 8.97
N THR A 59 -2.14 9.39 8.21
CA THR A 59 -2.46 8.08 8.79
C THR A 59 -1.22 7.43 9.39
N MET A 60 -0.05 7.58 8.76
CA MET A 60 1.21 7.03 9.27
C MET A 60 1.72 7.73 10.53
N GLU A 61 1.60 9.06 10.58
CA GLU A 61 2.04 9.89 11.71
C GLU A 61 1.31 9.56 13.02
N ASN A 62 0.02 9.23 12.94
CA ASN A 62 -0.78 8.99 14.14
C ASN A 62 -0.63 7.57 14.72
N TYR A 63 -0.11 6.60 13.96
CA TYR A 63 -0.24 5.18 14.33
C TYR A 63 0.95 4.27 13.99
N VAL A 64 1.94 4.72 13.21
CA VAL A 64 2.93 3.79 12.62
C VAL A 64 4.39 4.19 12.85
N TRP A 65 4.79 5.46 12.70
CA TRP A 65 6.19 5.89 12.78
C TRP A 65 6.40 7.13 13.67
N ASP A 66 7.49 7.13 14.45
CA ASP A 66 8.05 8.32 15.09
C ASP A 66 9.21 8.89 14.25
N PHE A 67 9.33 10.22 14.21
CA PHE A 67 10.48 10.87 13.57
C PHE A 67 11.72 10.72 14.45
N VAL A 68 12.73 10.01 13.95
CA VAL A 68 14.02 9.82 14.61
C VAL A 68 15.12 10.46 13.77
N GLU A 69 16.11 11.07 14.43
CA GLU A 69 17.28 11.60 13.74
C GLU A 69 18.02 10.47 12.99
N ILE A 70 18.39 10.75 11.73
CA ILE A 70 19.14 9.80 10.92
C ILE A 70 20.55 9.68 11.51
N ASN A 71 20.82 8.57 12.18
CA ASN A 71 22.18 8.22 12.57
C ASN A 71 23.06 8.01 11.31
N PRO A 72 24.35 8.38 11.33
CA PRO A 72 25.27 8.26 10.19
C PRO A 72 25.50 6.81 9.70
N SER A 73 24.93 5.82 10.37
CA SER A 73 24.60 4.50 9.81
C SER A 73 23.22 4.09 10.32
N PRO A 74 22.28 3.67 9.44
CA PRO A 74 22.31 2.35 8.81
C PRO A 74 21.78 2.33 7.35
N LYS A 75 21.72 1.13 6.73
CA LYS A 75 20.95 0.91 5.48
C LYS A 75 19.49 1.31 5.71
N LEU A 76 19.08 2.47 5.21
CA LEU A 76 17.68 2.89 5.20
C LEU A 76 16.86 1.90 4.38
N VAL A 77 15.71 1.50 4.90
CA VAL A 77 14.76 0.72 4.12
C VAL A 77 14.27 1.61 2.98
N VAL A 78 14.53 1.16 1.74
CA VAL A 78 14.09 1.89 0.56
C VAL A 78 12.57 1.88 0.55
N THR A 79 12.00 3.03 0.88
CA THR A 79 10.56 3.23 0.87
C THR A 79 10.13 3.71 -0.51
N LYS A 80 9.09 3.11 -1.08
CA LYS A 80 8.52 3.48 -2.38
C LYS A 80 7.07 3.87 -2.26
N TRP A 81 6.62 4.70 -3.21
CA TRP A 81 5.23 5.07 -3.36
C TRP A 81 4.54 4.16 -4.37
N VAL A 82 3.31 3.75 -4.05
CA VAL A 82 2.41 3.04 -4.97
C VAL A 82 1.16 3.88 -5.15
N PHE A 83 0.90 4.29 -6.40
CA PHE A 83 -0.29 5.05 -6.76
C PHE A 83 -1.27 4.18 -7.53
N LYS A 84 -2.56 4.36 -7.26
CA LYS A 84 -3.62 3.64 -7.94
C LYS A 84 -4.85 4.51 -8.13
N THR A 85 -5.26 4.63 -9.38
CA THR A 85 -6.57 5.15 -9.75
C THR A 85 -7.60 4.01 -9.68
N LYS A 86 -8.59 4.15 -8.80
CA LYS A 86 -9.74 3.24 -8.73
C LYS A 86 -10.81 3.70 -9.71
N LYS A 87 -11.41 2.73 -10.39
CA LYS A 87 -12.51 2.93 -11.31
C LYS A 87 -13.66 2.00 -10.96
N ASP A 88 -14.88 2.45 -11.23
CA ASP A 88 -16.08 1.62 -11.10
C ASP A 88 -16.21 0.64 -12.28
N ARG A 89 -17.31 -0.12 -12.32
CA ARG A 89 -17.63 -1.05 -13.41
C ARG A 89 -17.78 -0.35 -14.77
N ASN A 90 -18.14 0.93 -14.75
CA ASN A 90 -18.31 1.78 -15.92
C ASN A 90 -17.01 2.49 -16.34
N ARG A 91 -15.88 2.15 -15.71
CA ARG A 91 -14.55 2.76 -15.91
C ARG A 91 -14.46 4.24 -15.54
N ILE A 92 -15.41 4.74 -14.76
CA ILE A 92 -15.39 6.10 -14.21
C ILE A 92 -14.46 6.12 -13.01
N VAL A 93 -13.58 7.13 -12.93
CA VAL A 93 -12.66 7.28 -11.80
C VAL A 93 -13.45 7.60 -10.54
N THR A 94 -13.35 6.73 -9.54
CA THR A 94 -14.04 6.90 -8.25
C THR A 94 -13.13 7.49 -7.19
N GLU A 95 -11.83 7.15 -7.22
CA GLU A 95 -10.91 7.51 -6.15
C GLU A 95 -9.45 7.39 -6.63
N HIS A 96 -8.59 8.30 -6.18
CA HIS A 96 -7.14 8.16 -6.30
C HIS A 96 -6.55 7.74 -4.95
N LYS A 97 -5.67 6.75 -4.97
CA LYS A 97 -4.99 6.23 -3.77
C LYS A 97 -3.49 6.32 -3.90
N ALA A 98 -2.84 6.71 -2.82
CA ALA A 98 -1.40 6.69 -2.65
C ALA A 98 -1.08 5.84 -1.41
N HIS A 99 -0.08 4.98 -1.53
CA HIS A 99 0.38 4.13 -0.44
C HIS A 99 1.90 4.20 -0.33
N VAL A 100 2.37 4.24 0.92
CA VAL A 100 3.79 4.11 1.25
C VAL A 100 4.09 2.64 1.48
N CYS A 101 5.12 2.11 0.84
CA CYS A 101 5.51 0.70 0.97
C CYS A 101 7.00 0.62 1.29
N ALA A 102 7.32 -0.10 2.37
CA ALA A 102 8.67 -0.52 2.73
C ALA A 102 8.99 -1.92 2.13
#